data_AF-A0A972D202-F1
#
_entry.id   AF-A0A972D202-F1
#
_cell.length_a   1.000
_cell.length_b   1.000
_cell.length_c   1.000
_cell.angle_alpha   90.00
_cell.angle_beta   90.00
_cell.angle_gamma   90.00
#
_symmetry.space_group_name_H-M   'P 1'
#
loop_
_entity.id
_entity.type
_entity.pdbx_description
1 polymer ?
#
loop_
_entity_poly.entity_id
_entity_poly.type
_entity_poly.pdbx_seq_one_letter_code
_entity_poly.pdbx_strand_id
1 'polypeptide(L)'
;MYGLYQILIFTIIDILNTLKSPFFILVFCIIYFQYYQIGKIEKEYLGFKKSSLLKTIVSTFFGILGGIITTVAFIYLEVVAIPMDYLYILFVVIILSFFNPRFMCFSYGGSIVSLSNLIFGYPEIEISQVMSVVAVLHIVESLLILVDGWRNKLPIYLERQHTTVGGFQMNRFWPVPFVIFVGDGLIHPITLMAILSYGDYSISSFPKRKAAKTSLILFIYSIILLYISKTIDNLFVAPIFALLGHELIILINKRKERKKQPIFVPLDKGVKVLEIIPGTVAHKVGLEIGDIVLKINGVEINNERDLEDFMKLDFNRLKIEYFNMKSGLNMKNYYGKKKPLGLIVVPRDF
;
A
#
# COMPACT_ATOMS: atom_id res chain seq x y z
N MET A 1 19.68 -19.43 24.24
CA MET A 1 18.31 -19.65 23.71
C MET A 1 17.18 -19.01 24.54
N TYR A 2 17.34 -18.76 25.85
CA TYR A 2 16.28 -18.14 26.68
C TYR A 2 16.08 -16.63 26.46
N GLY A 3 17.14 -15.86 26.19
CA GLY A 3 17.05 -14.40 26.06
C GLY A 3 16.20 -13.91 24.88
N LEU A 4 16.31 -14.55 23.71
CA LEU A 4 15.55 -14.14 22.53
C LEU A 4 14.05 -14.40 22.67
N TYR A 5 13.70 -15.51 23.32
CA TYR A 5 12.31 -15.85 23.64
C TYR A 5 11.71 -14.85 24.63
N GLN A 6 12.47 -14.45 25.64
CA GLN A 6 12.06 -13.40 26.59
C GLN A 6 11.86 -12.05 25.90
N ILE A 7 12.81 -11.63 25.04
CA ILE A 7 12.68 -10.40 24.25
C ILE A 7 11.41 -10.42 23.41
N LEU A 8 11.13 -11.53 22.72
CA LEU A 8 9.94 -11.66 21.88
C LEU A 8 8.65 -11.60 22.72
N ILE A 9 8.63 -12.23 23.89
CA ILE A 9 7.50 -12.14 24.83
C ILE A 9 7.31 -10.70 25.32
N PHE A 10 8.37 -10.03 25.80
CA PHE A 10 8.28 -8.65 26.27
C PHE A 10 7.82 -7.71 25.16
N THR A 11 8.36 -7.89 23.95
CA THR A 11 7.92 -7.15 22.76
C THR A 11 6.42 -7.30 22.52
N ILE A 12 5.90 -8.52 22.58
CA ILE A 12 4.46 -8.77 22.40
C ILE A 12 3.65 -8.09 23.52
N ILE A 13 4.07 -8.24 24.78
CA ILE A 13 3.38 -7.64 25.93
C ILE A 13 3.34 -6.11 25.80
N ASP A 14 4.48 -5.48 25.48
CA ASP A 14 4.59 -4.02 25.38
C ASP A 14 3.82 -3.46 24.19
N ILE A 15 3.83 -4.15 23.05
CA ILE A 15 3.01 -3.75 21.90
C ILE A 15 1.52 -3.85 22.26
N LEU A 16 1.09 -4.92 22.93
CA LEU A 16 -0.30 -5.08 23.37
C LEU A 16 -0.71 -4.00 24.38
N ASN A 17 0.18 -3.64 25.31
CA ASN A 17 -0.04 -2.52 26.24
C ASN A 17 -0.13 -1.18 25.50
N THR A 18 0.68 -0.99 24.46
CA THR A 18 0.69 0.22 23.63
C THR A 18 -0.64 0.42 22.91
N LEU A 19 -1.41 -0.64 22.62
CA LEU A 19 -2.75 -0.51 22.02
C LEU A 19 -3.73 0.30 22.89
N LYS A 20 -3.49 0.35 24.21
CA LYS A 20 -4.29 1.14 25.15
C LYS A 20 -3.79 2.58 25.30
N SER A 21 -2.60 2.90 24.77
CA SER A 21 -2.02 4.22 24.91
C SER A 21 -2.82 5.28 24.15
N PRO A 22 -2.96 6.52 24.68
CA PRO A 22 -3.63 7.61 23.98
C PRO A 22 -3.00 7.88 22.61
N PHE A 23 -1.68 7.73 22.49
CA PHE A 23 -0.95 7.93 21.26
C PHE A 23 -1.31 6.90 20.19
N PHE A 24 -1.40 5.62 20.55
CA PHE A 24 -1.86 4.58 19.62
C PHE A 24 -3.30 4.79 19.17
N ILE A 25 -4.19 5.17 20.10
CA ILE A 25 -5.58 5.47 19.78
C ILE A 25 -5.66 6.63 18.79
N LEU A 26 -4.85 7.68 18.98
CA LEU A 26 -4.75 8.79 18.03
C LEU A 26 -4.31 8.32 16.64
N VAL A 27 -3.26 7.53 16.54
CA VAL A 27 -2.78 6.99 15.24
C VAL A 27 -3.83 6.08 14.60
N PHE A 28 -4.50 5.23 15.37
CA PHE A 28 -5.61 4.39 14.89
C PHE A 28 -6.75 5.25 14.33
N CYS A 29 -7.12 6.32 15.01
CA CYS A 29 -8.13 7.28 14.56
C CYS A 29 -7.73 7.99 13.26
N ILE A 30 -6.46 8.40 13.12
CA ILE A 30 -5.94 9.00 11.88
C ILE A 30 -6.05 8.00 10.72
N ILE A 31 -5.63 6.75 10.92
CA ILE A 31 -5.71 5.71 9.87
C ILE A 31 -7.16 5.38 9.54
N TYR A 32 -8.05 5.31 10.54
CA TYR A 32 -9.49 5.15 10.31
C TYR A 32 -10.05 6.30 9.47
N PHE A 33 -9.69 7.54 9.78
CA PHE A 33 -10.11 8.72 9.01
C PHE A 33 -9.62 8.64 7.56
N GLN A 34 -8.38 8.22 7.32
CA GLN A 34 -7.86 8.00 5.96
C GLN A 34 -8.69 6.95 5.20
N TYR A 35 -9.00 5.80 5.81
CA TYR A 35 -9.85 4.79 5.19
C TYR A 35 -11.31 5.19 5.06
N TYR A 36 -11.79 6.10 5.90
CA TYR A 36 -13.12 6.69 5.77
C TYR A 36 -13.20 7.60 4.55
N GLN A 37 -12.19 8.44 4.32
CA GLN A 37 -12.09 9.29 3.13
C GLN A 37 -11.98 8.46 1.85
N ILE A 38 -11.14 7.41 1.84
CA ILE A 38 -11.08 6.45 0.72
C ILE A 38 -12.43 5.74 0.51
N GLY A 39 -13.14 5.41 1.59
CA GLY A 39 -14.46 4.78 1.52
C GLY A 39 -15.55 5.67 0.92
N LYS A 40 -15.42 7.01 1.00
CA LYS A 40 -16.30 7.94 0.27
C LYS A 40 -16.06 7.84 -1.23
N ILE A 41 -14.80 7.85 -1.65
CA ILE A 41 -14.41 7.71 -3.05
C ILE A 41 -14.84 6.33 -3.59
N GLU A 42 -14.68 5.25 -2.83
CA GLU A 42 -15.19 3.93 -3.21
C GLU A 42 -16.70 3.95 -3.46
N LYS A 43 -17.48 4.61 -2.60
CA LYS A 43 -18.94 4.68 -2.79
C LYS A 43 -19.31 5.44 -4.05
N GLU A 44 -18.58 6.51 -4.37
CA GLU A 44 -18.78 7.33 -5.57
C GLU A 44 -18.46 6.56 -6.85
N TYR A 45 -17.31 5.87 -6.90
CA TYR A 45 -16.84 5.16 -8.10
C TYR A 45 -17.43 3.76 -8.28
N LEU A 46 -17.77 3.08 -7.18
CA LEU A 46 -18.21 1.66 -7.22
C LEU A 46 -19.70 1.48 -6.88
N GLY A 47 -20.36 2.52 -6.36
CA GLY A 47 -21.71 2.41 -5.79
C GLY A 47 -21.77 1.72 -4.42
N PHE A 48 -20.66 1.16 -3.94
CA PHE A 48 -20.55 0.53 -2.62
C PHE A 48 -19.22 0.88 -1.96
N LYS A 49 -19.17 0.79 -0.62
CA LYS A 49 -17.93 0.96 0.14
C LYS A 49 -17.61 -0.29 0.93
N LYS A 50 -16.33 -0.62 1.02
CA LYS A 50 -15.86 -1.65 1.97
C LYS A 50 -15.83 -1.06 3.37
N SER A 51 -15.92 -1.90 4.40
CA SER A 51 -15.87 -1.44 5.79
C SER A 51 -14.53 -0.76 6.10
N SER A 52 -14.55 0.54 6.39
CA SER A 52 -13.37 1.31 6.80
C SER A 52 -12.77 0.74 8.08
N LEU A 53 -13.59 0.32 9.05
CA LEU A 53 -13.13 -0.28 10.30
C LEU A 53 -12.37 -1.59 10.05
N LEU A 54 -12.89 -2.47 9.19
CA LEU A 54 -12.20 -3.73 8.87
C LEU A 54 -10.84 -3.45 8.20
N LYS A 55 -10.77 -2.46 7.31
CA LYS A 55 -9.50 -2.04 6.70
C LYS A 55 -8.51 -1.55 7.75
N THR A 56 -8.95 -0.73 8.71
CA THR A 56 -8.10 -0.25 9.81
C THR A 56 -7.60 -1.43 10.64
N ILE A 57 -8.49 -2.32 11.09
CA ILE A 57 -8.13 -3.49 11.91
C ILE A 57 -7.11 -4.39 11.19
N VAL A 58 -7.35 -4.71 9.91
CA VAL A 58 -6.41 -5.52 9.11
C VAL A 58 -5.06 -4.82 8.95
N SER A 59 -5.06 -3.50 8.76
CA SER A 59 -3.81 -2.75 8.63
C SER A 59 -3.05 -2.65 9.94
N THR A 60 -3.76 -2.49 11.06
CA THR A 60 -3.19 -2.55 12.41
C THR A 60 -2.60 -3.92 12.71
N PHE A 61 -3.28 -5.00 12.32
CA PHE A 61 -2.77 -6.35 12.49
C PHE A 61 -1.43 -6.55 11.75
N PHE A 62 -1.36 -6.16 10.47
CA PHE A 62 -0.10 -6.23 9.72
C PHE A 62 0.96 -5.27 10.28
N GLY A 63 0.56 -4.09 10.77
CA GLY A 63 1.46 -3.13 11.39
C GLY A 63 2.10 -3.64 12.69
N ILE A 64 1.33 -4.31 13.56
CA ILE A 64 1.84 -5.01 14.75
C ILE A 64 2.85 -6.09 14.36
N LEU A 65 2.54 -6.91 13.34
CA LEU A 65 3.49 -7.91 12.84
C LEU A 65 4.77 -7.24 12.30
N GLY A 66 4.63 -6.14 11.55
CA GLY A 66 5.76 -5.32 11.12
C GLY A 66 6.58 -4.77 12.29
N GLY A 67 5.93 -4.40 13.40
CA GLY A 67 6.57 -3.87 14.60
C GLY A 67 7.41 -4.91 15.34
N ILE A 68 6.90 -6.14 15.44
CA ILE A 68 7.66 -7.29 15.95
C ILE A 68 8.86 -7.56 15.04
N ILE A 69 8.66 -7.59 13.71
CA ILE A 69 9.75 -7.79 12.75
C ILE A 69 10.80 -6.68 12.86
N THR A 70 10.36 -5.42 13.04
CA THR A 70 11.26 -4.26 13.22
C THR A 70 12.12 -4.42 14.47
N THR A 71 11.49 -4.78 15.60
CA THR A 71 12.18 -5.00 16.88
C THR A 71 13.24 -6.10 16.76
N VAL A 72 12.87 -7.22 16.16
CA VAL A 72 13.78 -8.35 15.90
C VAL A 72 14.91 -7.93 14.97
N ALA A 73 14.60 -7.20 13.90
CA ALA A 73 15.58 -6.71 12.94
C ALA A 73 16.57 -5.72 13.57
N PHE A 74 16.12 -4.80 14.43
CA PHE A 74 17.02 -3.89 15.15
C PHE A 74 18.04 -4.62 16.01
N ILE A 75 17.62 -5.70 16.68
CA ILE A 75 18.52 -6.49 17.53
C ILE A 75 19.55 -7.25 16.67
N TYR A 76 19.09 -8.01 15.68
CA TYR A 76 19.98 -8.85 14.86
C TYR A 76 20.88 -8.05 13.93
N LEU A 77 20.39 -6.92 13.44
CA LEU A 77 21.17 -6.04 12.57
C LEU A 77 21.93 -5.00 13.38
N GLU A 78 21.91 -5.04 14.72
CA GLU A 78 22.61 -4.10 15.61
C GLU A 78 22.34 -2.63 15.21
N VAL A 79 21.06 -2.28 15.15
CA VAL A 79 20.59 -0.93 14.85
C VAL A 79 20.02 -0.33 16.12
N VAL A 80 20.59 0.79 16.55
CA VAL A 80 20.19 1.47 17.78
C VAL A 80 19.34 2.68 17.41
N ALA A 81 18.07 2.66 17.78
CA ALA A 81 17.19 3.80 17.61
C ALA A 81 17.24 4.69 18.85
N ILE A 82 17.92 5.82 18.75
CA ILE A 82 17.97 6.82 19.82
C ILE A 82 16.62 7.56 19.85
N PRO A 83 15.90 7.62 21.00
CA PRO A 83 14.57 8.24 21.07
C PRO A 83 14.54 9.71 20.63
N MET A 84 15.55 10.50 21.00
CA MET A 84 15.62 11.92 20.64
C MET A 84 15.81 12.13 19.14
N ASP A 85 16.73 11.40 18.52
CA ASP A 85 16.95 11.39 17.08
C ASP A 85 15.66 11.03 16.33
N TYR A 86 14.95 10.00 16.82
CA TYR A 86 13.67 9.58 16.26
C TYR A 86 12.59 10.68 16.34
N LEU A 87 12.53 11.42 17.46
CA LEU A 87 11.60 12.53 17.62
C LEU A 87 11.89 13.69 16.67
N TYR A 88 13.16 14.03 16.40
CA TYR A 88 13.53 15.02 15.40
C TYR A 88 13.04 14.61 14.00
N ILE A 89 13.23 13.34 13.64
CA ILE A 89 12.74 12.81 12.36
C ILE A 89 11.22 12.95 12.28
N LEU A 90 10.50 12.53 13.34
CA LEU A 90 9.04 12.60 13.38
C LEU A 90 8.53 14.04 13.23
N PHE A 91 9.17 14.99 13.90
CA PHE A 91 8.84 16.41 13.79
C PHE A 91 9.00 16.93 12.36
N VAL A 92 10.12 16.60 11.72
CA VAL A 92 10.39 17.00 10.32
C VAL A 92 9.38 16.37 9.36
N VAL A 93 9.09 15.07 9.44
CA VAL A 93 8.12 14.44 8.52
C VAL A 93 6.71 14.99 8.68
N ILE A 94 6.30 15.35 9.91
CA ILE A 94 5.02 16.02 10.16
C ILE A 94 4.98 17.38 9.46
N ILE A 95 6.03 18.19 9.60
CA ILE A 95 6.12 19.48 8.89
C ILE A 95 6.05 19.29 7.38
N LEU A 96 6.84 18.37 6.82
CA LEU A 96 6.86 18.12 5.38
C LEU A 96 5.51 17.62 4.85
N SER A 97 4.77 16.87 5.67
CA SER A 97 3.46 16.32 5.31
C SER A 97 2.43 17.40 5.01
N PHE A 98 2.54 18.59 5.61
CA PHE A 98 1.66 19.73 5.33
C PHE A 98 1.84 20.29 3.92
N PHE A 99 3.06 20.18 3.36
CA PHE A 99 3.31 20.58 1.97
C PHE A 99 2.84 19.52 0.99
N ASN A 100 3.15 18.25 1.28
CA ASN A 100 2.65 17.13 0.51
C ASN A 100 2.72 15.85 1.34
N PRO A 101 1.62 15.09 1.49
CA PRO A 101 1.62 13.81 2.22
C PRO A 101 2.70 12.82 1.75
N ARG A 102 3.19 12.92 0.51
CA ARG A 102 4.29 12.08 0.00
C ARG A 102 5.59 12.20 0.80
N PHE A 103 5.79 13.31 1.50
CA PHE A 103 7.02 13.58 2.25
C PHE A 103 6.98 13.06 3.70
N MET A 104 5.93 12.31 4.08
CA MET A 104 5.86 11.65 5.39
C MET A 104 6.86 10.51 5.58
N CYS A 105 7.52 10.07 4.51
CA CYS A 105 8.44 8.94 4.57
C CYS A 105 9.71 9.27 5.39
N PHE A 106 10.17 8.30 6.19
CA PHE A 106 11.36 8.41 7.03
C PHE A 106 12.65 8.70 6.24
N SER A 107 12.71 8.35 4.95
CA SER A 107 13.83 8.73 4.08
C SER A 107 13.99 10.24 3.94
N TYR A 108 12.88 11.00 3.84
CA TYR A 108 12.94 12.47 3.79
C TYR A 108 13.35 13.04 5.14
N GLY A 109 12.64 12.67 6.21
CA GLY A 109 12.89 13.21 7.55
C GLY A 109 14.29 12.87 8.05
N GLY A 110 14.69 11.60 7.98
CA GLY A 110 16.03 11.16 8.38
C GLY A 110 17.12 11.88 7.59
N SER A 111 16.98 11.97 6.26
CA SER A 111 18.00 12.63 5.45
C SER A 111 18.10 14.13 5.74
N ILE A 112 16.98 14.83 5.93
CA ILE A 112 16.98 16.26 6.23
C ILE A 112 17.59 16.52 7.60
N VAL A 113 17.23 15.73 8.63
CA VAL A 113 17.81 15.87 9.97
C VAL A 113 19.32 15.59 9.93
N SER A 114 19.76 14.53 9.25
CA SER A 114 21.18 14.21 9.10
C SER A 114 21.97 15.26 8.32
N LEU A 115 21.43 15.75 7.21
CA LEU A 115 22.08 16.82 6.44
C LEU A 115 22.12 18.14 7.21
N SER A 116 21.08 18.44 8.00
CA SER A 116 21.06 19.60 8.89
C SER A 116 22.15 19.51 9.96
N ASN A 117 22.32 18.35 10.60
CA ASN A 117 23.42 18.13 11.53
C ASN A 117 24.79 18.34 10.85
N LEU A 118 25.00 17.80 9.65
CA LEU A 118 26.28 17.92 8.95
C LEU A 118 26.62 19.36 8.51
N ILE A 119 25.62 20.15 8.12
CA ILE A 119 25.84 21.50 7.59
C ILE A 119 25.85 22.55 8.70
N PHE A 120 24.95 22.40 9.68
CA PHE A 120 24.69 23.42 10.70
C PHE A 120 25.08 22.97 12.13
N GLY A 121 25.41 21.70 12.34
CA GLY A 121 25.67 21.14 13.67
C GLY A 121 24.42 20.87 14.50
N TYR A 122 23.21 21.06 13.95
CA TYR A 122 21.94 20.90 14.67
C TYR A 122 20.88 20.16 13.84
N PRO A 123 20.07 19.27 14.43
CA PRO A 123 20.15 18.80 15.83
C PRO A 123 21.35 17.87 16.05
N GLU A 124 21.83 17.76 17.29
CA GLU A 124 22.86 16.78 17.66
C GLU A 124 22.26 15.37 17.59
N ILE A 125 22.67 14.59 16.59
CA ILE A 125 22.16 13.23 16.32
C ILE A 125 23.28 12.31 15.82
N GLU A 126 23.07 11.00 15.96
CA GLU A 126 23.98 10.00 15.41
C GLU A 126 23.55 9.58 14.00
N ILE A 127 24.16 10.20 12.98
CA ILE A 127 23.75 10.07 11.57
C ILE A 127 23.71 8.60 11.11
N SER A 128 24.71 7.81 11.46
CA SER A 128 24.79 6.39 11.07
C SER A 128 23.68 5.56 11.72
N GLN A 129 23.25 5.90 12.95
CA GLN A 129 22.13 5.22 13.60
C GLN A 129 20.79 5.63 12.98
N VAL A 130 20.60 6.93 12.72
CA VAL A 130 19.41 7.46 12.04
C VAL A 130 19.23 6.81 10.67
N MET A 131 20.29 6.75 9.85
CA MET A 131 20.23 6.12 8.53
C MET A 131 20.01 4.61 8.59
N SER A 132 20.56 3.93 9.59
CA SER A 132 20.30 2.50 9.83
C SER A 132 18.85 2.23 10.23
N VAL A 133 18.24 3.08 11.08
CA VAL A 133 16.82 3.00 11.44
C VAL A 133 15.95 3.19 10.20
N VAL A 134 16.24 4.22 9.40
CA VAL A 134 15.55 4.46 8.12
C VAL A 134 15.63 3.22 7.22
N ALA A 135 16.80 2.61 7.09
CA ALA A 135 16.99 1.44 6.26
C ALA A 135 16.12 0.25 6.73
N VAL A 136 16.14 -0.08 8.02
CA VAL A 136 15.37 -1.21 8.54
C VAL A 136 13.85 -0.96 8.45
N LEU A 137 13.38 0.27 8.69
CA LEU A 137 11.96 0.61 8.51
C LEU A 137 11.50 0.40 7.06
N HIS A 138 12.32 0.71 6.06
CA HIS A 138 11.98 0.43 4.65
C HIS A 138 12.10 -1.06 4.28
N ILE A 139 12.98 -1.82 4.93
CA ILE A 139 12.97 -3.29 4.82
C ILE A 139 11.61 -3.81 5.27
N VAL A 140 11.13 -3.39 6.43
CA VAL A 140 9.81 -3.82 6.94
C VAL A 140 8.68 -3.30 6.06
N GLU A 141 8.74 -2.06 5.60
CA GLU A 141 7.78 -1.50 4.63
C GLU A 141 7.69 -2.37 3.38
N SER A 142 8.84 -2.79 2.83
CA SER A 142 8.87 -3.64 1.64
C SER A 142 8.15 -4.98 1.84
N LEU A 143 8.28 -5.58 3.03
CA LEU A 143 7.58 -6.82 3.39
C LEU A 143 6.07 -6.57 3.51
N LEU A 144 5.67 -5.47 4.15
CA LEU A 144 4.26 -5.09 4.26
C LEU A 144 3.62 -4.82 2.90
N ILE A 145 4.34 -4.15 1.98
CA ILE A 145 3.91 -3.95 0.59
C ILE A 145 3.71 -5.30 -0.12
N LEU A 146 4.61 -6.26 0.07
CA LEU A 146 4.53 -7.56 -0.58
C LEU A 146 3.27 -8.34 -0.14
N VAL A 147 2.94 -8.30 1.16
CA VAL A 147 1.86 -9.12 1.74
C VAL A 147 0.49 -8.43 1.68
N ASP A 148 0.46 -7.11 1.89
CA ASP A 148 -0.77 -6.34 2.08
C ASP A 148 -0.91 -5.13 1.12
N GLY A 149 0.18 -4.71 0.45
CA GLY A 149 0.22 -3.53 -0.42
C GLY A 149 -0.76 -3.52 -1.61
N TRP A 150 -1.11 -4.70 -2.13
CA TRP A 150 -2.04 -4.85 -3.26
C TRP A 150 -3.51 -5.01 -2.86
N ARG A 151 -3.80 -5.18 -1.56
CA ARG A 151 -5.16 -5.37 -1.05
C ARG A 151 -5.92 -4.05 -1.07
N ASN A 152 -7.27 -4.13 -1.09
CA ASN A 152 -8.14 -2.95 -1.05
C ASN A 152 -7.85 -1.88 -2.11
N LYS A 153 -7.34 -2.31 -3.28
CA LYS A 153 -7.23 -1.46 -4.47
C LYS A 153 -8.57 -0.81 -4.83
N LEU A 154 -8.50 0.42 -5.32
CA LEU A 154 -9.62 1.18 -5.86
C LEU A 154 -9.46 1.21 -7.39
N PRO A 155 -10.40 0.70 -8.18
CA PRO A 155 -10.37 0.92 -9.62
C PRO A 155 -10.61 2.41 -9.91
N ILE A 156 -9.85 2.93 -10.87
CA ILE A 156 -9.90 4.33 -11.28
C ILE A 156 -9.91 4.42 -12.81
N TYR A 157 -10.50 5.48 -13.33
CA TYR A 157 -10.46 5.82 -14.74
C TYR A 157 -9.45 6.94 -14.96
N LEU A 158 -8.65 6.81 -16.01
CA LEU A 158 -7.61 7.77 -16.36
C LEU A 158 -7.67 8.05 -17.85
N GLU A 159 -7.53 9.31 -18.23
CA GLU A 159 -7.45 9.69 -19.63
C GLU A 159 -6.03 9.44 -20.17
N ARG A 160 -5.93 8.77 -21.31
CA ARG A 160 -4.67 8.53 -22.01
C ARG A 160 -4.85 8.61 -23.51
N GLN A 161 -4.13 9.53 -24.15
CA GLN A 161 -4.19 9.76 -25.60
C GLN A 161 -5.66 9.88 -26.11
N HIS A 162 -6.47 10.70 -25.42
CA HIS A 162 -7.90 10.91 -25.72
C HIS A 162 -8.80 9.68 -25.58
N THR A 163 -8.35 8.66 -24.84
CA THR A 163 -9.19 7.50 -24.50
C THR A 163 -9.21 7.29 -23.00
N THR A 164 -10.38 7.01 -22.43
CA THR A 164 -10.48 6.60 -21.03
C THR A 164 -9.99 5.16 -20.88
N VAL A 165 -9.01 4.96 -20.00
CA VAL A 165 -8.47 3.64 -19.66
C VAL A 165 -8.67 3.33 -18.19
N GLY A 166 -8.89 2.06 -17.90
CA GLY A 166 -8.98 1.56 -16.52
C GLY A 166 -7.61 1.43 -15.86
N GLY A 167 -7.59 1.60 -14.55
CA GLY A 167 -6.43 1.38 -13.71
C GLY A 167 -6.83 1.09 -12.27
N PHE A 168 -5.83 1.01 -11.40
CA PHE A 168 -6.04 0.85 -9.97
C PHE A 168 -5.15 1.79 -9.17
N GLN A 169 -5.71 2.34 -8.10
CA GLN A 169 -4.96 3.01 -7.04
C GLN A 169 -4.82 2.09 -5.84
N MET A 170 -3.63 2.04 -5.24
CA MET A 170 -3.30 1.26 -4.05
C MET A 170 -2.81 2.22 -2.97
N ASN A 171 -3.55 2.30 -1.86
CA ASN A 171 -3.18 3.11 -0.70
C ASN A 171 -3.31 2.25 0.57
N ARG A 172 -2.20 2.04 1.27
CA ARG A 172 -2.14 1.30 2.54
C ARG A 172 -1.39 2.11 3.59
N PHE A 173 -1.84 2.00 4.84
CA PHE A 173 -1.25 2.66 6.00
C PHE A 173 -1.14 1.63 7.13
N TRP A 174 0.06 1.44 7.67
CA TRP A 174 0.34 0.49 8.74
C TRP A 174 0.88 1.23 9.96
N PRO A 175 0.19 1.16 11.12
CA PRO A 175 0.77 1.62 12.38
C PRO A 175 1.73 0.54 12.88
N VAL A 176 3.02 0.87 12.95
CA VAL A 176 4.09 -0.05 13.29
C VAL A 176 4.64 0.31 14.66
N PRO A 177 4.07 -0.23 15.76
CA PRO A 177 4.65 -0.11 17.09
C PRO A 177 5.82 -1.08 17.24
N PHE A 178 7.03 -0.57 17.51
CA PHE A 178 8.22 -1.39 17.69
C PHE A 178 8.90 -1.03 19.01
N VAL A 179 9.54 -2.02 19.63
CA VAL A 179 10.19 -1.86 20.93
C VAL A 179 11.68 -1.64 20.72
N ILE A 180 12.21 -0.67 21.45
CA ILE A 180 13.65 -0.42 21.56
C ILE A 180 14.04 -0.63 23.02
N PHE A 181 15.30 -0.99 23.25
CA PHE A 181 15.82 -1.29 24.57
C PHE A 181 16.84 -0.22 24.94
N VAL A 182 16.57 0.52 26.02
CA VAL A 182 17.38 1.67 26.45
C VAL A 182 17.85 1.46 27.88
N GLY A 183 19.13 1.73 28.15
CA GLY A 183 19.70 1.76 29.50
C GLY A 183 21.08 1.11 29.59
N ASP A 184 21.99 1.75 30.34
CA ASP A 184 23.38 1.28 30.55
C ASP A 184 23.51 0.28 31.72
N GLY A 185 22.40 -0.04 32.40
CA GLY A 185 22.37 -0.98 33.53
C GLY A 185 21.07 -1.77 33.59
N LEU A 186 19.96 -1.11 33.96
CA LEU A 186 18.63 -1.68 33.83
C LEU A 186 18.09 -1.37 32.43
N ILE A 187 17.98 -2.41 31.60
CA ILE A 187 17.43 -2.29 30.26
C ILE A 187 15.92 -2.09 30.37
N HIS A 188 15.43 -0.94 29.91
CA HIS A 188 14.02 -0.62 29.86
C HIS A 188 13.51 -0.68 28.42
N PRO A 189 12.44 -1.45 28.14
CA PRO A 189 11.79 -1.42 26.84
C PRO A 189 10.98 -0.12 26.69
N ILE A 190 11.16 0.56 25.56
CA ILE A 190 10.36 1.71 25.16
C ILE A 190 9.71 1.37 23.83
N THR A 191 8.38 1.53 23.74
CA THR A 191 7.68 1.35 22.46
C THR A 191 7.67 2.67 21.70
N LEU A 192 8.30 2.68 20.53
CA LEU A 192 8.17 3.74 19.54
C LEU A 192 7.13 3.33 18.49
N MET A 193 6.66 4.31 17.72
CA MET A 193 5.62 4.06 16.72
C MET A 193 5.93 4.79 15.43
N ALA A 194 5.96 4.04 14.34
CA ALA A 194 6.06 4.54 12.98
C ALA A 194 4.71 4.38 12.27
N ILE A 195 4.44 5.27 11.31
CA ILE A 195 3.37 5.07 10.33
C ILE A 195 4.06 4.79 9.01
N LEU A 196 4.01 3.54 8.55
CA LEU A 196 4.50 3.17 7.22
C LEU A 196 3.33 3.24 6.24
N SER A 197 3.56 3.76 5.04
CA SER A 197 2.48 3.97 4.07
C SER A 197 2.92 3.69 2.65
N TYR A 198 2.11 2.93 1.93
CA TYR A 198 2.32 2.64 0.53
C TYR A 198 1.24 3.29 -0.33
N GLY A 199 1.65 4.19 -1.23
CA GLY A 199 0.78 4.84 -2.20
C GLY A 199 1.33 4.67 -3.62
N ASP A 200 0.62 3.94 -4.48
CA ASP A 200 1.00 3.74 -5.88
C ASP A 200 -0.23 3.58 -6.77
N TYR A 201 -0.03 3.64 -8.09
CA TYR A 201 -1.06 3.36 -9.09
C TYR A 201 -0.54 2.38 -10.15
N SER A 202 -1.46 1.63 -10.76
CA SER A 202 -1.15 0.67 -11.81
C SER A 202 -2.11 0.81 -12.98
N ILE A 203 -1.56 1.03 -14.18
CA ILE A 203 -2.31 1.14 -15.44
C ILE A 203 -1.85 0.04 -16.41
N SER A 204 -0.56 -0.27 -16.36
CA SER A 204 0.11 -1.19 -17.28
C SER A 204 0.36 -2.58 -16.70
N SER A 205 -0.07 -2.82 -15.46
CA SER A 205 0.13 -4.09 -14.76
C SER A 205 -0.92 -4.33 -13.69
N PHE A 206 -1.07 -5.58 -13.25
CA PHE A 206 -1.95 -5.91 -12.14
C PHE A 206 -1.35 -5.47 -10.80
N PRO A 207 -2.16 -4.94 -9.85
CA PRO A 207 -1.73 -4.48 -8.53
C PRO A 207 -0.81 -5.43 -7.76
N LYS A 208 -1.12 -6.74 -7.75
CA LYS A 208 -0.30 -7.74 -7.05
C LYS A 208 1.12 -7.84 -7.61
N ARG A 209 1.26 -7.86 -8.94
CA ARG A 209 2.57 -7.91 -9.61
C ARG A 209 3.32 -6.60 -9.46
N LYS A 210 2.60 -5.47 -9.47
CA LYS A 210 3.14 -4.13 -9.24
C LYS A 210 3.73 -4.01 -7.83
N ALA A 211 2.92 -4.30 -6.81
CA ALA A 211 3.34 -4.25 -5.41
C ALA A 211 4.56 -5.15 -5.16
N ALA A 212 4.59 -6.38 -5.68
CA ALA A 212 5.73 -7.29 -5.54
C ALA A 212 7.03 -6.76 -6.19
N LYS A 213 6.92 -6.01 -7.30
CA LYS A 213 8.08 -5.39 -7.92
C LYS A 213 8.56 -4.18 -7.12
N THR A 214 7.63 -3.35 -6.64
CA THR A 214 7.97 -2.19 -5.81
C THR A 214 8.59 -2.62 -4.49
N SER A 215 8.06 -3.67 -3.84
CA SER A 215 8.65 -4.23 -2.63
C SER A 215 10.07 -4.73 -2.87
N LEU A 216 10.33 -5.45 -3.97
CA LEU A 216 11.68 -5.94 -4.25
C LEU A 216 12.69 -4.80 -4.45
N ILE A 217 12.30 -3.77 -5.19
CA ILE A 217 13.18 -2.59 -5.41
C ILE A 217 13.45 -1.88 -4.09
N LEU A 218 12.42 -1.66 -3.27
CA LEU A 218 12.56 -0.99 -1.98
C LEU A 218 13.42 -1.81 -1.02
N PHE A 219 13.25 -3.13 -0.99
CA PHE A 219 14.06 -4.03 -0.19
C PHE A 219 15.55 -3.94 -0.56
N ILE A 220 15.89 -4.06 -1.85
CA ILE A 220 17.28 -3.96 -2.33
C ILE A 220 17.88 -2.60 -1.98
N TYR A 221 17.13 -1.51 -2.23
CA TYR A 221 17.55 -0.16 -1.87
C TYR A 221 17.85 -0.04 -0.37
N SER A 222 17.02 -0.64 0.48
CA SER A 222 17.17 -0.58 1.93
C SER A 222 18.37 -1.37 2.43
N ILE A 223 18.67 -2.52 1.82
CA ILE A 223 19.89 -3.28 2.11
C ILE A 223 21.14 -2.47 1.72
N ILE A 224 21.13 -1.82 0.56
CA ILE A 224 22.24 -0.94 0.14
C ILE A 224 22.39 0.24 1.11
N LEU A 225 21.29 0.89 1.50
CA LEU A 225 21.32 1.98 2.47
C LEU A 225 21.89 1.52 3.82
N LEU A 226 21.47 0.36 4.33
CA LEU A 226 21.98 -0.20 5.59
C LEU A 226 23.48 -0.48 5.50
N TYR A 227 23.94 -1.06 4.39
CA TYR A 227 25.36 -1.30 4.14
C TYR A 227 26.17 -0.01 4.11
N ILE A 228 25.72 0.98 3.32
CA ILE A 228 26.34 2.31 3.25
C ILE A 228 26.41 2.96 4.64
N SER A 229 25.31 2.91 5.38
CA SER A 229 25.19 3.53 6.70
C SER A 229 26.12 2.94 7.77
N LYS A 230 26.58 1.69 7.58
CA LYS A 230 27.45 1.00 8.56
C LYS A 230 28.91 0.92 8.15
N THR A 231 29.21 1.00 6.85
CA THR A 231 30.55 0.72 6.33
C THR A 231 31.24 1.95 5.76
N ILE A 232 30.50 2.97 5.31
CA ILE A 232 31.10 4.16 4.69
C ILE A 232 31.30 5.24 5.74
N ASP A 233 32.56 5.61 5.99
CA ASP A 233 32.93 6.64 6.98
C ASP A 233 32.42 8.04 6.62
N ASN A 234 32.26 8.33 5.32
CA ASN A 234 31.74 9.63 4.89
C ASN A 234 30.24 9.74 5.18
N LEU A 235 29.92 10.46 6.26
CA LEU A 235 28.57 10.65 6.79
C LEU A 235 27.59 11.35 5.81
N PHE A 236 28.07 12.04 4.78
CA PHE A 236 27.19 12.64 3.76
C PHE A 236 26.55 11.60 2.83
N VAL A 237 27.20 10.44 2.65
CA VAL A 237 26.82 9.49 1.61
C VAL A 237 25.46 8.84 1.91
N ALA A 238 25.24 8.40 3.15
CA ALA A 238 23.99 7.70 3.52
C ALA A 238 22.74 8.60 3.41
N PRO A 239 22.71 9.84 3.95
CA PRO A 239 21.57 10.75 3.80
C PRO A 239 21.30 11.17 2.35
N ILE A 240 22.35 11.44 1.56
CA ILE A 240 22.18 11.81 0.14
C ILE A 240 21.62 10.61 -0.65
N PHE A 241 22.17 9.42 -0.43
CA PHE A 241 21.66 8.20 -1.04
C PHE A 241 20.21 7.93 -0.64
N ALA A 242 19.87 8.13 0.64
CA ALA A 242 18.52 7.92 1.14
C ALA A 242 17.51 8.88 0.46
N LEU A 243 17.82 10.17 0.43
CA LEU A 243 16.95 11.19 -0.16
C LEU A 243 16.79 11.01 -1.68
N LEU A 244 17.91 10.97 -2.40
CA LEU A 244 17.90 10.92 -3.86
C LEU A 244 17.45 9.55 -4.38
N GLY A 245 17.90 8.47 -3.73
CA GLY A 245 17.52 7.11 -4.08
C GLY A 245 16.01 6.88 -3.95
N HIS A 246 15.41 7.35 -2.85
CA HIS A 246 13.97 7.21 -2.64
C HIS A 246 13.14 7.98 -3.68
N GLU A 247 13.49 9.24 -3.99
CA GLU A 247 12.80 10.00 -5.06
C GLU A 247 13.02 9.35 -6.43
N LEU A 248 14.24 8.83 -6.71
CA LEU A 248 14.54 8.14 -7.96
C LEU A 248 13.66 6.88 -8.15
N ILE A 249 13.44 6.08 -7.10
CA ILE A 249 12.55 4.91 -7.15
C ILE A 249 11.13 5.33 -7.57
N ILE A 250 10.60 6.39 -6.96
CA ILE A 250 9.26 6.93 -7.26
C ILE A 250 9.20 7.42 -8.72
N LEU A 251 10.19 8.21 -9.14
CA LEU A 251 10.24 8.78 -10.50
C LEU A 251 10.34 7.70 -11.58
N ILE A 252 11.21 6.70 -11.38
CA ILE A 252 11.35 5.56 -12.27
C ILE A 252 10.04 4.78 -12.34
N ASN A 253 9.36 4.58 -11.21
CA ASN A 253 8.11 3.84 -11.15
C ASN A 253 7.00 4.54 -11.94
N LYS A 254 6.84 5.86 -11.75
CA LYS A 254 5.87 6.68 -12.51
C LYS A 254 6.18 6.70 -14.01
N ARG A 255 7.45 6.88 -14.38
CA ARG A 255 7.88 6.87 -15.80
C ARG A 255 7.60 5.51 -16.47
N LYS A 256 7.82 4.40 -15.76
CA LYS A 256 7.53 3.05 -16.27
C LYS A 256 6.04 2.85 -16.55
N GLU A 257 5.14 3.28 -15.64
CA GLU A 257 3.69 3.20 -15.89
C GLU A 257 3.23 4.08 -17.06
N ARG A 258 3.80 5.28 -17.19
CA ARG A 258 3.47 6.21 -18.28
C ARG A 258 3.97 5.76 -19.65
N LYS A 259 5.08 5.02 -19.74
CA LYS A 259 5.62 4.54 -21.02
C LYS A 259 4.95 3.26 -21.52
N LYS A 260 4.54 2.38 -20.62
CA LYS A 260 3.92 1.09 -20.98
C LYS A 260 2.47 1.24 -21.39
N GLN A 261 2.01 0.40 -22.32
CA GLN A 261 0.60 0.39 -22.73
C GLN A 261 -0.31 -0.03 -21.57
N PRO A 262 -1.49 0.61 -21.43
CA PRO A 262 -2.52 0.19 -20.49
C PRO A 262 -3.02 -1.22 -20.79
N ILE A 263 -3.33 -2.00 -19.74
CA ILE A 263 -3.92 -3.35 -19.91
C ILE A 263 -5.46 -3.29 -19.99
N PHE A 264 -6.06 -2.28 -19.37
CA PHE A 264 -7.51 -2.05 -19.35
C PHE A 264 -7.89 -0.93 -20.33
N VAL A 265 -7.78 -1.24 -21.62
CA VAL A 265 -8.25 -0.38 -22.72
C VAL A 265 -9.67 -0.76 -23.16
N PRO A 266 -10.46 0.19 -23.69
CA PRO A 266 -11.72 -0.10 -24.36
C PRO A 266 -11.51 -1.03 -25.55
N LEU A 267 -12.54 -1.81 -25.89
CA LEU A 267 -12.52 -2.80 -26.95
C LEU A 267 -13.60 -2.49 -27.99
N ASP A 268 -13.38 -2.92 -29.23
CA ASP A 268 -14.39 -2.77 -30.30
C ASP A 268 -15.63 -3.64 -30.06
N LYS A 269 -15.42 -4.83 -29.50
CA LYS A 269 -16.46 -5.81 -29.15
C LYS A 269 -16.30 -6.25 -27.70
N GLY A 270 -17.42 -6.30 -26.99
CA GLY A 270 -17.44 -6.67 -25.60
C GLY A 270 -16.97 -5.57 -24.65
N VAL A 271 -17.19 -5.79 -23.36
CA VAL A 271 -16.71 -4.92 -22.28
C VAL A 271 -15.70 -5.66 -21.41
N LYS A 272 -14.53 -5.04 -21.21
CA LYS A 272 -13.47 -5.61 -20.36
C LYS A 272 -13.79 -5.33 -18.90
N VAL A 273 -13.77 -6.38 -18.08
CA VAL A 273 -14.04 -6.31 -16.64
C VAL A 273 -12.85 -5.70 -15.91
N LEU A 274 -13.06 -4.54 -15.29
CA LEU A 274 -12.07 -3.83 -14.48
C LEU A 274 -12.13 -4.28 -13.00
N GLU A 275 -13.33 -4.43 -12.43
CA GLU A 275 -13.49 -4.86 -11.04
C GLU A 275 -14.81 -5.62 -10.84
N ILE A 276 -14.84 -6.50 -9.84
CA ILE A 276 -16.01 -7.33 -9.53
C ILE A 276 -16.47 -7.07 -8.09
N ILE A 277 -17.73 -6.73 -7.93
CA ILE A 277 -18.32 -6.43 -6.64
C ILE A 277 -18.58 -7.74 -5.86
N PRO A 278 -18.01 -7.93 -4.65
CA PRO A 278 -18.23 -9.16 -3.87
C PRO A 278 -19.71 -9.43 -3.58
N GLY A 279 -20.12 -10.70 -3.66
CA GLY A 279 -21.49 -11.14 -3.30
C GLY A 279 -22.57 -10.94 -4.38
N THR A 280 -22.20 -10.35 -5.53
CA THR A 280 -23.06 -10.12 -6.71
C THR A 280 -23.08 -11.34 -7.65
N VAL A 281 -23.84 -11.26 -8.75
CA VAL A 281 -23.92 -12.36 -9.73
C VAL A 281 -22.55 -12.65 -10.35
N ALA A 282 -21.82 -11.63 -10.81
CA ALA A 282 -20.50 -11.78 -11.43
C ALA A 282 -19.51 -12.52 -10.52
N HIS A 283 -19.51 -12.17 -9.23
CA HIS A 283 -18.70 -12.86 -8.22
C HIS A 283 -19.10 -14.33 -8.05
N LYS A 284 -20.41 -14.63 -8.02
CA LYS A 284 -20.91 -15.99 -7.81
C LYS A 284 -20.67 -16.92 -8.99
N VAL A 285 -20.82 -16.41 -10.21
CA VAL A 285 -20.49 -17.21 -11.40
C VAL A 285 -18.98 -17.33 -11.58
N GLY A 286 -18.18 -16.51 -10.90
CA GLY A 286 -16.73 -16.56 -10.92
C GLY A 286 -16.14 -15.92 -12.17
N LEU A 287 -16.70 -14.80 -12.62
CA LEU A 287 -15.98 -13.92 -13.54
C LEU A 287 -14.71 -13.42 -12.82
N GLU A 288 -13.70 -13.09 -13.60
CA GLU A 288 -12.42 -12.57 -13.11
C GLU A 288 -12.12 -11.19 -13.72
N ILE A 289 -11.28 -10.42 -13.02
CA ILE A 289 -10.76 -9.16 -13.53
C ILE A 289 -9.96 -9.43 -14.81
N GLY A 290 -10.30 -8.73 -15.88
CA GLY A 290 -9.70 -8.89 -17.21
C GLY A 290 -10.50 -9.77 -18.16
N ASP A 291 -11.55 -10.46 -17.70
CA ASP A 291 -12.52 -11.10 -18.59
C ASP A 291 -13.18 -10.07 -19.52
N ILE A 292 -13.59 -10.51 -20.71
CA ILE A 292 -14.31 -9.68 -21.68
C ILE A 292 -15.73 -10.22 -21.80
N VAL A 293 -16.72 -9.51 -21.29
CA VAL A 293 -18.13 -9.89 -21.45
C VAL A 293 -18.57 -9.51 -22.85
N LEU A 294 -19.11 -10.48 -23.60
CA LEU A 294 -19.54 -10.31 -24.98
C LEU A 294 -21.05 -10.21 -25.08
N LYS A 295 -21.76 -11.14 -24.45
CA LYS A 295 -23.23 -11.21 -24.49
C LYS A 295 -23.82 -11.59 -23.14
N ILE A 296 -25.00 -11.05 -22.84
CA ILE A 296 -25.81 -11.48 -21.70
C ILE A 296 -27.21 -11.80 -22.21
N ASN A 297 -27.68 -13.03 -22.00
CA ASN A 297 -28.96 -13.54 -22.50
C ASN A 297 -29.13 -13.33 -24.03
N GLY A 298 -28.05 -13.42 -24.79
CA GLY A 298 -28.05 -13.22 -26.24
C GLY A 298 -27.95 -11.77 -26.70
N VAL A 299 -28.08 -10.79 -25.80
CA VAL A 299 -27.89 -9.36 -26.09
C VAL A 299 -26.40 -9.04 -26.08
N GLU A 300 -25.91 -8.35 -27.09
CA GLU A 300 -24.51 -7.91 -27.17
C GLU A 300 -24.25 -6.74 -26.21
N ILE A 301 -23.13 -6.79 -25.49
CA ILE A 301 -22.73 -5.77 -24.53
C ILE A 301 -21.39 -5.19 -24.99
N ASN A 302 -21.41 -4.02 -25.62
CA ASN A 302 -20.23 -3.40 -26.23
C ASN A 302 -19.76 -2.13 -25.50
N ASN A 303 -20.56 -1.62 -24.57
CA ASN A 303 -20.21 -0.46 -23.76
C ASN A 303 -20.92 -0.49 -22.39
N GLU A 304 -20.59 0.47 -21.52
CA GLU A 304 -21.18 0.60 -20.19
C GLU A 304 -22.69 0.87 -20.23
N ARG A 305 -23.19 1.67 -21.19
CA ARG A 305 -24.62 1.98 -21.34
C ARG A 305 -25.43 0.74 -21.69
N ASP A 306 -24.92 -0.13 -22.57
CA ASP A 306 -25.56 -1.41 -22.90
C ASP A 306 -25.74 -2.27 -21.63
N LEU A 307 -24.75 -2.25 -20.74
CA LEU A 307 -24.82 -2.94 -19.46
C LEU A 307 -25.87 -2.30 -18.54
N GLU A 308 -25.88 -0.98 -18.41
CA GLU A 308 -26.87 -0.25 -17.61
C GLU A 308 -28.30 -0.48 -18.10
N ASP A 309 -28.52 -0.44 -19.42
CA ASP A 309 -29.82 -0.68 -20.04
C ASP A 309 -30.26 -2.12 -19.89
N PHE A 310 -29.35 -3.08 -20.05
CA PHE A 310 -29.64 -4.49 -19.76
C PHE A 310 -30.04 -4.70 -18.30
N MET A 311 -29.40 -3.99 -17.37
CA MET A 311 -29.68 -4.10 -15.93
C MET A 311 -31.04 -3.50 -15.50
N LYS A 312 -31.68 -2.67 -16.34
CA LYS A 312 -33.05 -2.18 -16.11
C LYS A 312 -34.11 -3.26 -16.34
N LEU A 313 -33.79 -4.28 -17.13
CA LEU A 313 -34.69 -5.37 -17.46
C LEU A 313 -34.74 -6.40 -16.31
N ASP A 314 -35.91 -7.00 -16.11
CA ASP A 314 -36.14 -7.94 -15.01
C ASP A 314 -35.81 -9.38 -15.42
N PHE A 315 -34.75 -9.96 -14.85
CA PHE A 315 -34.28 -11.30 -15.20
C PHE A 315 -34.09 -12.20 -13.97
N ASN A 316 -34.65 -13.42 -14.05
CA ASN A 316 -34.43 -14.49 -13.06
C ASN A 316 -33.32 -15.49 -13.48
N ARG A 317 -32.86 -15.40 -14.74
CA ARG A 317 -31.83 -16.25 -15.32
C ARG A 317 -30.89 -15.40 -16.16
N LEU A 318 -29.60 -15.61 -15.98
CA LEU A 318 -28.57 -14.91 -16.75
C LEU A 318 -27.64 -15.95 -17.38
N LYS A 319 -27.48 -15.85 -18.69
CA LYS A 319 -26.50 -16.57 -19.50
C LYS A 319 -25.46 -15.56 -19.95
N ILE A 320 -24.27 -15.62 -19.37
CA ILE A 320 -23.17 -14.69 -19.65
C ILE A 320 -22.17 -15.40 -20.54
N GLU A 321 -21.96 -14.85 -21.74
CA GLU A 321 -20.94 -15.27 -22.69
C GLU A 321 -19.76 -14.30 -22.57
N TYR A 322 -18.59 -14.83 -22.24
CA TYR A 322 -17.40 -14.04 -21.98
C TYR A 322 -16.15 -14.72 -22.53
N PHE A 323 -15.14 -13.93 -22.84
CA PHE A 323 -13.83 -14.40 -23.26
C PHE A 323 -12.83 -14.23 -22.12
N ASN A 324 -12.19 -15.32 -21.73
CA ASN A 324 -11.09 -15.34 -20.78
C ASN A 324 -9.79 -15.62 -21.53
N MET A 325 -8.74 -14.84 -21.25
CA MET A 325 -7.46 -14.97 -21.96
C MET A 325 -6.79 -16.35 -21.81
N LYS A 326 -7.12 -17.12 -20.76
CA LYS A 326 -6.54 -18.45 -20.50
C LYS A 326 -7.41 -19.58 -21.07
N SER A 327 -8.73 -19.49 -20.93
CA SER A 327 -9.66 -20.57 -21.30
C SER A 327 -10.47 -20.29 -22.57
N GLY A 328 -10.24 -19.17 -23.25
CA GLY A 328 -10.94 -18.81 -24.48
C GLY A 328 -12.40 -18.38 -24.24
N LEU A 329 -13.26 -18.65 -25.22
CA LEU A 329 -14.69 -18.35 -25.14
C LEU A 329 -15.37 -19.29 -24.14
N ASN A 330 -16.06 -18.70 -23.17
CA ASN A 330 -16.72 -19.42 -22.09
C ASN A 330 -18.14 -18.91 -21.87
N MET A 331 -18.93 -19.74 -21.19
CA MET A 331 -20.33 -19.47 -20.91
C MET A 331 -20.64 -19.83 -19.48
N LYS A 332 -21.33 -18.93 -18.78
CA LYS A 332 -21.73 -19.13 -17.38
C LYS A 332 -23.20 -18.80 -17.20
N ASN A 333 -23.88 -19.68 -16.48
CA ASN A 333 -25.29 -19.53 -16.17
C ASN A 333 -25.46 -19.19 -14.69
N TYR A 334 -26.31 -18.21 -14.41
CA TYR A 334 -26.77 -17.90 -13.07
C TYR A 334 -28.27 -18.20 -12.95
N TYR A 335 -28.60 -19.00 -11.94
CA TYR A 335 -29.97 -19.30 -11.53
C TYR A 335 -30.11 -18.85 -10.08
N GLY A 336 -31.00 -17.91 -9.81
CA GLY A 336 -31.20 -17.45 -8.43
C GLY A 336 -32.05 -16.21 -8.31
N LYS A 337 -32.24 -15.77 -7.05
CA LYS A 337 -32.96 -14.52 -6.72
C LYS A 337 -32.27 -13.31 -7.38
N LYS A 338 -33.09 -12.30 -7.70
CA LYS A 338 -32.66 -11.01 -8.26
C LYS A 338 -31.52 -10.42 -7.42
N LYS A 339 -30.38 -10.20 -8.06
CA LYS A 339 -29.18 -9.59 -7.48
C LYS A 339 -28.54 -8.68 -8.53
N PRO A 340 -27.84 -7.62 -8.11
CA PRO A 340 -27.06 -6.81 -9.05
C PRO A 340 -25.99 -7.69 -9.72
N LEU A 341 -25.68 -7.37 -10.98
CA LEU A 341 -24.65 -8.08 -11.73
C LEU A 341 -23.26 -7.85 -11.12
N GLY A 342 -22.97 -6.61 -10.72
CA GLY A 342 -21.77 -6.24 -9.96
C GLY A 342 -20.48 -6.25 -10.78
N LEU A 343 -20.57 -5.82 -12.03
CA LEU A 343 -19.40 -5.58 -12.90
C LEU A 343 -19.09 -4.10 -12.96
N ILE A 344 -17.81 -3.78 -12.84
CA ILE A 344 -17.25 -2.49 -13.19
C ILE A 344 -16.39 -2.74 -14.42
N VAL A 345 -16.66 -2.01 -15.50
CA VAL A 345 -16.06 -2.25 -16.81
C VAL A 345 -15.23 -1.06 -17.24
N VAL A 346 -14.36 -1.26 -18.23
CA VAL A 346 -13.67 -0.14 -18.87
C VAL A 346 -14.70 0.62 -19.71
N PRO A 347 -14.91 1.93 -19.46
CA PRO A 347 -15.86 2.72 -20.23
C PRO A 347 -15.37 2.91 -21.66
N ARG A 348 -16.31 3.14 -22.57
CA ARG A 348 -16.04 3.48 -23.96
C ARG A 348 -16.64 4.87 -24.21
N ASP A 349 -15.76 5.85 -24.39
CA ASP A 349 -16.16 7.19 -24.80
C ASP A 349 -16.67 7.11 -26.25
N PHE A 350 -17.84 7.67 -26.52
CA PHE A 350 -18.45 7.78 -27.85
C PHE A 350 -18.44 9.22 -28.30
#